data_AF-A0A975XT31-F1
#
_entry.id   AF-A0A975XT31-F1
#
_cell.length_a   1.000
_cell.length_b   1.000
_cell.length_c   1.000
_cell.angle_alpha   90.00
_cell.angle_beta   90.00
_cell.angle_gamma   90.00
#
_symmetry.space_group_name_H-M   'P 1'
#
loop_
_entity.id
_entity.type
_entity.pdbx_description
1 polymer ?
#
loop_
_entity_poly.entity_id
_entity_poly.type
_entity_poly.pdbx_seq_one_letter_code
_entity_poly.pdbx_strand_id
1 'polypeptide(L)'
;MSENPPSGAPQGENQAPPIVPAPAPPAAAEPAAAAPPAPPAPVQQAAPVPPVPPVPPVQPMYGQYAPPQTPPGPHAPPALPAYGQYAPPPPFGQPASPPPAYGQYAPPAYGSPPASGAPPVYGAPPIYGQPAYGQPAYGQAAQPAAPQPGQQWAPPPKPGLVPLRPLGFGTLLGSPFQVLRRNTGPTVGSALIIQFIIYLVTGVIIGGAVLLAVTRINQASASDQDAIAAGSTVIILLSTIIPLAVGLVASALLQGILVIEVSREVLGEKRRLGELWRAAGKRVWPLLLWTLLEGAAIVVVLVVVIGVIVLLASLGTVGIVLSVVVGIVGFFGLLALAVWLGTKFALVPCAIVLERMTVRQAMVRSWRLTSRSFWKTFGVLILVNVIMYFAAQLVSTPVAFLLSLGFNLVDPNGASTSTGTSTAGLSSAELTNFVVTYLVLGVVQLVVGAITAVVQAAAVSLVYIDLRIRKEGLDLELIRFVEARQAGLAAANDDPFLVTGRQ
;
A
#
# COMPACT_ATOMS: atom_id res chain seq x y z
N MET A 1 1.80 57.49 71.80
CA MET A 1 0.35 57.70 71.71
C MET A 1 -0.19 56.77 70.62
N SER A 2 -1.06 55.78 70.87
CA SER A 2 -1.43 55.13 72.14
C SER A 2 -1.93 53.70 71.89
N GLU A 3 -1.47 52.78 72.73
CA GLU A 3 -2.23 51.71 73.42
C GLU A 3 -3.41 50.95 72.74
N ASN A 4 -3.12 49.67 72.41
CA ASN A 4 -3.80 48.45 72.93
C ASN A 4 -5.20 47.99 72.38
N PRO A 5 -5.72 46.76 72.71
CA PRO A 5 -6.38 45.83 71.76
C PRO A 5 -7.74 45.30 72.33
N PRO A 6 -8.22 44.01 72.22
CA PRO A 6 -7.94 42.83 71.37
C PRO A 6 -9.22 42.10 70.82
N SER A 7 -9.07 40.80 70.45
CA SER A 7 -10.12 39.78 70.14
C SER A 7 -10.70 39.79 68.71
N GLY A 8 -11.08 38.66 68.08
CA GLY A 8 -11.02 37.24 68.47
C GLY A 8 -11.26 36.29 67.27
N ALA A 9 -10.88 35.01 67.39
CA ALA A 9 -10.87 33.97 66.33
C ALA A 9 -12.16 33.09 66.34
N PRO A 10 -12.31 31.95 65.60
CA PRO A 10 -11.45 31.27 64.59
C PRO A 10 -12.23 30.99 63.26
N GLN A 11 -12.01 30.02 62.35
CA GLN A 11 -11.10 28.84 62.20
C GLN A 11 -11.07 28.39 60.71
N GLY A 12 -10.16 27.46 60.33
CA GLY A 12 -10.35 26.60 59.13
C GLY A 12 -9.14 26.43 58.20
N GLU A 13 -8.11 25.69 58.60
CA GLU A 13 -6.90 25.45 57.79
C GLU A 13 -6.87 24.11 57.03
N ASN A 14 -5.99 24.03 56.04
CA ASN A 14 -5.77 22.88 55.14
C ASN A 14 -4.27 22.81 54.77
N GLN A 15 -3.57 21.72 55.12
CA GLN A 15 -2.11 21.60 54.93
C GLN A 15 -1.67 20.19 54.47
N ALA A 16 -0.46 20.08 53.90
CA ALA A 16 0.03 18.93 53.13
C ALA A 16 1.23 18.17 53.79
N PRO A 17 1.55 16.92 53.38
CA PRO A 17 2.58 16.08 54.02
C PRO A 17 3.96 16.08 53.31
N PRO A 18 5.08 15.93 54.05
CA PRO A 18 6.42 15.68 53.49
C PRO A 18 7.10 14.35 53.94
N ILE A 19 8.25 14.07 53.30
CA ILE A 19 9.01 12.80 53.19
C ILE A 19 9.92 12.48 54.42
N VAL A 20 10.15 11.19 54.73
CA VAL A 20 11.25 10.68 55.61
C VAL A 20 11.81 9.33 55.11
N PRO A 21 13.14 9.03 55.18
CA PRO A 21 13.77 7.74 54.78
C PRO A 21 14.00 6.73 55.95
N ALA A 22 14.56 5.54 55.65
CA ALA A 22 14.48 4.32 56.50
C ALA A 22 15.82 3.71 57.02
N PRO A 23 15.78 2.86 58.07
CA PRO A 23 16.87 1.96 58.52
C PRO A 23 16.56 0.45 58.28
N ALA A 24 17.46 -0.46 58.74
CA ALA A 24 17.50 -1.88 58.34
C ALA A 24 17.36 -2.92 59.51
N PRO A 25 17.85 -4.20 59.47
CA PRO A 25 17.01 -5.38 59.73
C PRO A 25 17.11 -6.02 61.15
N PRO A 26 16.17 -6.93 61.52
CA PRO A 26 16.18 -7.68 62.79
C PRO A 26 16.84 -9.07 62.68
N ALA A 27 17.16 -9.70 63.83
CA ALA A 27 17.70 -11.06 63.89
C ALA A 27 17.22 -11.89 65.11
N ALA A 28 16.99 -13.18 64.86
CA ALA A 28 17.02 -14.37 65.75
C ALA A 28 16.15 -14.46 67.04
N ALA A 29 15.35 -15.52 67.11
CA ALA A 29 15.00 -16.26 68.33
C ALA A 29 14.68 -17.74 67.99
N GLU A 30 15.03 -18.67 68.88
CA GLU A 30 14.85 -20.14 68.80
C GLU A 30 14.08 -20.64 70.05
N PRO A 31 13.80 -21.95 70.24
CA PRO A 31 13.27 -22.96 69.30
C PRO A 31 11.99 -23.65 69.88
N ALA A 32 11.42 -24.64 69.16
CA ALA A 32 10.35 -25.51 69.68
C ALA A 32 10.57 -26.99 69.28
N ALA A 33 10.06 -27.93 70.08
CA ALA A 33 10.42 -29.35 70.06
C ALA A 33 9.66 -30.21 69.02
N ALA A 34 10.18 -31.42 68.78
CA ALA A 34 9.78 -32.30 67.68
C ALA A 34 8.51 -33.15 67.93
N ALA A 35 7.91 -33.61 66.83
CA ALA A 35 6.81 -34.59 66.78
C ALA A 35 7.24 -35.84 65.98
N PRO A 36 6.63 -37.03 66.23
CA PRO A 36 7.10 -38.30 65.65
C PRO A 36 6.74 -38.50 64.16
N PRO A 37 7.46 -39.37 63.43
CA PRO A 37 7.23 -39.61 62.01
C PRO A 37 5.99 -40.45 61.70
N ALA A 38 5.36 -40.18 60.55
CA ALA A 38 4.24 -40.94 60.00
C ALA A 38 4.70 -42.10 59.08
N PRO A 39 3.90 -43.16 58.89
CA PRO A 39 4.27 -44.31 58.06
C PRO A 39 4.30 -44.01 56.55
N PRO A 40 5.03 -44.79 55.74
CA PRO A 40 5.18 -44.55 54.30
C PRO A 40 3.90 -44.85 53.50
N ALA A 41 3.61 -43.99 52.52
CA ALA A 41 2.49 -44.13 51.60
C ALA A 41 2.85 -45.03 50.38
N PRO A 42 1.86 -45.59 49.64
CA PRO A 42 2.11 -46.52 48.55
C PRO A 42 2.81 -45.89 47.33
N VAL A 43 3.62 -46.69 46.64
CA VAL A 43 4.31 -46.29 45.40
C VAL A 43 3.29 -46.14 44.26
N GLN A 44 2.97 -44.90 43.86
CA GLN A 44 2.23 -44.65 42.63
C GLN A 44 3.15 -44.85 41.42
N GLN A 45 2.69 -45.63 40.44
CA GLN A 45 3.41 -45.83 39.19
C GLN A 45 3.41 -44.53 38.36
N ALA A 46 4.57 -44.15 37.84
CA ALA A 46 4.69 -42.96 37.01
C ALA A 46 3.92 -43.11 35.69
N ALA A 47 3.17 -42.08 35.31
CA ALA A 47 2.52 -42.02 34.00
C ALA A 47 3.57 -41.99 32.88
N PRO A 48 3.29 -42.60 31.70
CA PRO A 48 4.25 -42.63 30.60
C PRO A 48 4.56 -41.22 30.09
N VAL A 49 5.85 -40.92 29.96
CA VAL A 49 6.35 -39.64 29.44
C VAL A 49 5.98 -39.51 27.95
N PRO A 50 5.41 -38.37 27.50
CA PRO A 50 5.13 -38.17 26.08
C PRO A 50 6.43 -38.16 25.25
N PRO A 51 6.43 -38.70 24.02
CA PRO A 51 7.63 -38.78 23.20
C PRO A 51 8.20 -37.40 22.90
N VAL A 52 9.51 -37.24 23.11
CA VAL A 52 10.25 -36.02 22.78
C VAL A 52 10.14 -35.77 21.26
N PRO A 53 9.77 -34.56 20.80
CA PRO A 53 9.73 -34.26 19.37
C PRO A 53 11.13 -34.39 18.77
N PRO A 54 11.27 -34.89 17.52
CA PRO A 54 12.57 -35.10 16.90
C PRO A 54 13.33 -33.77 16.80
N VAL A 55 14.57 -33.76 17.29
CA VAL A 55 15.48 -32.62 17.16
C VAL A 55 15.63 -32.30 15.67
N PRO A 56 15.42 -31.04 15.23
CA PRO A 56 15.59 -30.70 13.82
C PRO A 56 17.05 -30.97 13.40
N PRO A 57 17.28 -31.47 12.17
CA PRO A 57 18.63 -31.78 11.70
C PRO A 57 19.50 -30.53 11.77
N VAL A 58 20.69 -30.68 12.35
CA VAL A 58 21.67 -29.59 12.49
C VAL A 58 21.98 -29.04 11.11
N GLN A 59 21.71 -27.74 10.90
CA GLN A 59 22.01 -27.09 9.63
C GLN A 59 23.53 -27.12 9.41
N PRO A 60 24.03 -27.60 8.26
CA PRO A 60 25.46 -27.62 8.00
C PRO A 60 26.00 -26.19 7.96
N MET A 61 27.01 -25.93 8.80
CA MET A 61 27.76 -24.67 8.76
C MET A 61 28.47 -24.56 7.41
N TYR A 62 28.57 -23.35 6.86
CA TYR A 62 29.15 -23.09 5.53
C TYR A 62 30.54 -23.73 5.38
N GLY A 63 30.70 -24.67 4.45
CA GLY A 63 32.02 -25.10 3.96
C GLY A 63 32.28 -26.59 3.72
N GLN A 64 31.37 -27.52 4.06
CA GLN A 64 31.60 -28.96 3.84
C GLN A 64 30.83 -29.54 2.64
N TYR A 65 31.54 -30.33 1.83
CA TYR A 65 31.00 -31.11 0.72
C TYR A 65 30.53 -32.49 1.19
N ALA A 66 29.42 -32.98 0.63
CA ALA A 66 28.93 -34.34 0.86
C ALA A 66 29.63 -35.36 -0.07
N PRO A 67 29.80 -36.63 0.35
CA PRO A 67 30.37 -37.67 -0.50
C PRO A 67 29.44 -38.06 -1.66
N PRO A 68 29.97 -38.58 -2.80
CA PRO A 68 29.16 -38.94 -3.96
C PRO A 68 28.18 -40.08 -3.67
N GLN A 69 26.94 -39.97 -4.16
CA GLN A 69 25.96 -41.06 -4.13
C GLN A 69 26.05 -41.93 -5.40
N THR A 70 25.87 -43.24 -5.25
CA THR A 70 25.82 -44.21 -6.35
C THR A 70 24.51 -44.11 -7.15
N PRO A 71 24.50 -44.38 -8.47
CA PRO A 71 23.28 -44.30 -9.29
C PRO A 71 22.16 -45.27 -8.84
N PRO A 72 20.88 -44.86 -8.90
CA PRO A 72 19.75 -45.76 -8.65
C PRO A 72 19.58 -46.84 -9.74
N GLY A 73 19.09 -48.02 -9.34
CA GLY A 73 18.75 -49.10 -10.27
C GLY A 73 17.46 -48.86 -11.08
N PRO A 74 17.18 -49.65 -12.14
CA PRO A 74 16.25 -49.25 -13.21
C PRO A 74 14.74 -49.17 -12.90
N HIS A 75 14.30 -49.38 -11.65
CA HIS A 75 12.88 -49.59 -11.30
C HIS A 75 12.39 -48.71 -10.13
N ALA A 76 12.72 -47.41 -10.17
CA ALA A 76 12.12 -46.40 -9.29
C ALA A 76 11.05 -45.58 -10.04
N PRO A 77 9.87 -45.30 -9.44
CA PRO A 77 8.87 -44.42 -10.06
C PRO A 77 9.37 -42.96 -10.10
N PRO A 78 8.94 -42.16 -11.10
CA PRO A 78 9.43 -40.79 -11.27
C PRO A 78 9.00 -39.88 -10.10
N ALA A 79 9.97 -39.30 -9.40
CA ALA A 79 9.73 -38.32 -8.37
C ALA A 79 9.19 -37.00 -8.97
N LEU A 80 8.05 -36.52 -8.46
CA LEU A 80 7.53 -35.20 -8.82
C LEU A 80 8.47 -34.10 -8.28
N PRO A 81 8.84 -33.08 -9.08
CA PRO A 81 9.80 -32.07 -8.64
C PRO A 81 9.20 -31.15 -7.58
N ALA A 82 9.83 -31.12 -6.40
CA ALA A 82 9.51 -30.16 -5.36
C ALA A 82 9.98 -28.74 -5.78
N TYR A 83 9.10 -27.74 -5.64
CA TYR A 83 9.43 -26.35 -5.94
C TYR A 83 10.55 -25.82 -5.03
N GLY A 84 11.70 -25.44 -5.62
CA GLY A 84 12.72 -24.64 -4.92
C GLY A 84 14.18 -24.86 -5.30
N GLN A 85 14.54 -25.93 -6.02
CA GLN A 85 15.94 -26.16 -6.40
C GLN A 85 16.30 -25.41 -7.69
N TYR A 86 17.40 -24.65 -7.64
CA TYR A 86 18.05 -24.09 -8.82
C TYR A 86 18.93 -25.16 -9.48
N ALA A 87 18.73 -25.39 -10.77
CA ALA A 87 19.71 -26.15 -11.56
C ALA A 87 21.00 -25.32 -11.73
N PRO A 88 22.20 -25.92 -11.60
CA PRO A 88 23.45 -25.22 -11.90
C PRO A 88 23.54 -24.88 -13.39
N PRO A 89 24.20 -23.78 -13.77
CA PRO A 89 24.40 -23.44 -15.18
C PRO A 89 25.26 -24.50 -15.88
N PRO A 90 24.99 -24.81 -17.16
CA PRO A 90 25.81 -25.76 -17.91
C PRO A 90 27.23 -25.20 -18.14
N PRO A 91 28.27 -26.06 -18.10
CA PRO A 91 29.62 -25.64 -18.45
C PRO A 91 29.70 -25.21 -19.92
N PHE A 92 30.47 -24.16 -20.19
CA PHE A 92 30.68 -23.64 -21.55
C PHE A 92 31.36 -24.70 -22.44
N GLY A 93 30.78 -25.00 -23.61
CA GLY A 93 31.47 -25.84 -24.61
C GLY A 93 30.62 -26.66 -25.60
N GLN A 94 29.28 -26.61 -25.58
CA GLN A 94 28.44 -27.38 -26.52
C GLN A 94 27.41 -26.52 -27.27
N PRO A 95 27.07 -26.84 -28.55
CA PRO A 95 26.08 -26.09 -29.33
C PRO A 95 24.67 -26.23 -28.77
N ALA A 96 23.89 -25.15 -28.81
CA ALA A 96 22.49 -25.16 -28.39
C ALA A 96 21.56 -25.79 -29.46
N SER A 97 20.65 -26.66 -29.02
CA SER A 97 19.53 -27.16 -29.82
C SER A 97 18.39 -26.12 -29.89
N PRO A 98 17.61 -26.07 -31.00
CA PRO A 98 16.57 -25.07 -31.18
C PRO A 98 15.35 -25.30 -30.25
N PRO A 99 14.66 -24.23 -29.80
CA PRO A 99 13.51 -24.34 -28.91
C PRO A 99 12.25 -24.83 -29.65
N PRO A 100 11.34 -25.58 -28.98
CA PRO A 100 10.09 -26.04 -29.58
C PRO A 100 9.08 -24.90 -29.78
N ALA A 101 8.40 -24.89 -30.92
CA ALA A 101 7.34 -23.93 -31.23
C ALA A 101 6.01 -24.35 -30.57
N TYR A 102 5.39 -23.42 -29.83
CA TYR A 102 4.05 -23.61 -29.25
C TYR A 102 2.96 -23.13 -30.20
N GLY A 103 2.07 -24.03 -30.61
CA GLY A 103 1.01 -23.78 -31.60
C GLY A 103 -0.41 -23.73 -31.03
N GLN A 104 -1.22 -22.86 -31.64
CA GLN A 104 -2.68 -22.88 -31.84
C GLN A 104 -3.61 -23.46 -30.75
N TYR A 105 -4.57 -22.61 -30.34
CA TYR A 105 -5.80 -23.02 -29.64
C TYR A 105 -6.79 -23.76 -30.57
N ALA A 106 -7.53 -24.71 -30.01
CA ALA A 106 -8.77 -25.25 -30.57
C ALA A 106 -9.89 -25.25 -29.50
N PRO A 107 -11.17 -25.03 -29.85
CA PRO A 107 -12.27 -24.91 -28.89
C PRO A 107 -12.81 -26.28 -28.40
N PRO A 108 -13.44 -26.35 -27.22
CA PRO A 108 -13.98 -27.59 -26.66
C PRO A 108 -15.31 -28.01 -27.31
N ALA A 109 -15.49 -29.32 -27.50
CA ALA A 109 -16.73 -29.91 -27.99
C ALA A 109 -17.70 -30.28 -26.83
N TYR A 110 -19.01 -30.16 -27.08
CA TYR A 110 -20.06 -30.67 -26.19
C TYR A 110 -20.28 -32.19 -26.40
N GLY A 111 -20.77 -32.88 -25.37
CA GLY A 111 -20.83 -34.35 -25.31
C GLY A 111 -22.14 -35.00 -25.79
N SER A 112 -22.18 -36.32 -25.67
CA SER A 112 -23.34 -37.19 -26.00
C SER A 112 -23.38 -38.45 -25.09
N PRO A 113 -24.53 -39.16 -24.99
CA PRO A 113 -24.78 -40.15 -23.92
C PRO A 113 -24.29 -41.59 -24.24
N PRO A 114 -24.27 -42.51 -23.25
CA PRO A 114 -23.73 -43.85 -23.39
C PRO A 114 -24.70 -44.85 -24.06
N ALA A 115 -24.14 -45.89 -24.68
CA ALA A 115 -24.87 -47.06 -25.17
C ALA A 115 -24.21 -48.36 -24.69
N SER A 116 -25.03 -49.30 -24.20
CA SER A 116 -24.60 -50.60 -23.68
C SER A 116 -25.31 -51.73 -24.41
N GLY A 117 -24.56 -52.66 -24.99
CA GLY A 117 -25.10 -53.87 -25.63
C GLY A 117 -23.99 -54.79 -26.12
N ALA A 118 -24.10 -56.10 -25.84
CA ALA A 118 -23.16 -57.13 -26.25
C ALA A 118 -23.86 -58.19 -27.11
N PRO A 119 -23.19 -58.78 -28.12
CA PRO A 119 -23.77 -59.84 -28.96
C PRO A 119 -23.67 -61.24 -28.30
N PRO A 120 -24.62 -62.17 -28.56
CA PRO A 120 -24.60 -63.52 -28.02
C PRO A 120 -23.89 -64.55 -28.92
N VAL A 121 -23.39 -65.64 -28.33
CA VAL A 121 -22.93 -66.86 -29.00
C VAL A 121 -23.43 -68.10 -28.22
N TYR A 122 -23.61 -69.23 -28.91
CA TYR A 122 -24.43 -70.38 -28.47
C TYR A 122 -23.60 -71.67 -28.37
N GLY A 123 -23.95 -72.57 -27.44
CA GLY A 123 -23.48 -73.98 -27.43
C GLY A 123 -22.70 -74.42 -26.18
N ALA A 124 -22.92 -75.67 -25.75
CA ALA A 124 -22.22 -76.35 -24.65
C ALA A 124 -22.01 -77.84 -25.00
N PRO A 125 -20.95 -78.47 -24.46
CA PRO A 125 -21.15 -79.69 -23.65
C PRO A 125 -20.23 -79.78 -22.40
N PRO A 126 -20.51 -80.69 -21.44
CA PRO A 126 -19.78 -80.79 -20.16
C PRO A 126 -18.62 -81.79 -20.15
N ILE A 127 -17.62 -81.57 -19.28
CA ILE A 127 -16.50 -82.50 -19.00
C ILE A 127 -16.23 -82.61 -17.48
N TYR A 128 -15.72 -83.77 -17.05
CA TYR A 128 -15.50 -84.19 -15.65
C TYR A 128 -14.09 -83.86 -15.09
N GLY A 129 -14.02 -83.46 -13.82
CA GLY A 129 -13.24 -84.16 -12.78
C GLY A 129 -11.77 -83.79 -12.48
N GLN A 130 -11.37 -84.11 -11.23
CA GLN A 130 -10.00 -84.19 -10.67
C GLN A 130 -9.24 -82.85 -10.50
N PRO A 131 -8.18 -82.79 -9.66
CA PRO A 131 -8.29 -82.91 -8.20
C PRO A 131 -7.62 -81.74 -7.43
N ALA A 132 -7.91 -81.64 -6.13
CA ALA A 132 -7.27 -80.64 -5.26
C ALA A 132 -5.81 -80.98 -4.93
N TYR A 133 -4.93 -79.98 -5.00
CA TYR A 133 -3.59 -79.99 -4.39
C TYR A 133 -3.40 -78.68 -3.61
N GLY A 134 -2.85 -78.79 -2.39
CA GLY A 134 -2.84 -77.68 -1.43
C GLY A 134 -1.67 -76.71 -1.58
N GLN A 135 -1.85 -75.51 -1.02
CA GLN A 135 -0.79 -74.54 -0.69
C GLN A 135 -1.03 -74.00 0.73
N PRO A 136 0.02 -73.59 1.47
CA PRO A 136 -0.06 -73.35 2.91
C PRO A 136 -0.68 -71.99 3.26
N ALA A 137 -1.13 -71.87 4.51
CA ALA A 137 -1.70 -70.64 5.05
C ALA A 137 -0.68 -69.50 5.09
N TYR A 138 -0.86 -68.50 4.23
CA TYR A 138 -0.21 -67.19 4.37
C TYR A 138 -1.01 -66.28 5.29
N GLY A 139 -0.30 -65.36 5.96
CA GLY A 139 -0.83 -64.56 7.06
C GLY A 139 -2.00 -63.64 6.68
N GLN A 140 -2.75 -63.21 7.70
CA GLN A 140 -3.84 -62.26 7.57
C GLN A 140 -3.38 -60.99 6.83
N ALA A 141 -3.97 -60.71 5.67
CA ALA A 141 -3.81 -59.42 5.01
C ALA A 141 -4.36 -58.34 5.95
N ALA A 142 -3.51 -57.38 6.32
CA ALA A 142 -3.93 -56.23 7.10
C ALA A 142 -5.03 -55.49 6.33
N GLN A 143 -6.22 -55.36 6.93
CA GLN A 143 -7.32 -54.62 6.33
C GLN A 143 -6.85 -53.17 6.09
N PRO A 144 -7.14 -52.56 4.92
CA PRO A 144 -6.84 -51.15 4.69
C PRO A 144 -7.47 -50.32 5.81
N ALA A 145 -6.65 -49.59 6.56
CA ALA A 145 -7.13 -48.77 7.68
C ALA A 145 -8.19 -47.79 7.18
N ALA A 146 -9.38 -47.83 7.79
CA ALA A 146 -10.48 -46.96 7.38
C ALA A 146 -10.03 -45.49 7.41
N PRO A 147 -10.34 -44.69 6.36
CA PRO A 147 -9.85 -43.32 6.26
C PRO A 147 -10.31 -42.49 7.46
N GLN A 148 -9.34 -41.92 8.18
CA GLN A 148 -9.57 -41.11 9.38
C GLN A 148 -10.54 -39.95 9.10
N PRO A 149 -11.73 -39.90 9.74
CA PRO A 149 -12.71 -38.85 9.51
C PRO A 149 -12.26 -37.55 10.18
N GLY A 150 -11.50 -36.73 9.44
CA GLY A 150 -11.00 -35.44 9.94
C GLY A 150 -10.24 -34.60 8.92
N GLN A 151 -9.55 -35.21 7.95
CA GLN A 151 -8.88 -34.49 6.86
C GLN A 151 -9.88 -34.05 5.78
N GLN A 152 -10.78 -33.13 6.13
CA GLN A 152 -11.57 -32.41 5.13
C GLN A 152 -10.64 -31.59 4.26
N TRP A 153 -10.67 -31.82 2.94
CA TRP A 153 -9.88 -31.05 1.98
C TRP A 153 -10.28 -29.57 2.03
N ALA A 154 -9.39 -28.73 2.54
CA ALA A 154 -9.52 -27.29 2.44
C ALA A 154 -8.98 -26.82 1.08
N PRO A 155 -9.73 -26.01 0.30
CA PRO A 155 -9.20 -25.41 -0.92
C PRO A 155 -7.95 -24.58 -0.61
N PRO A 156 -6.88 -24.65 -1.45
CA PRO A 156 -5.68 -23.86 -1.22
C PRO A 156 -5.97 -22.35 -1.04
N PRO A 157 -5.25 -21.65 -0.14
CA PRO A 157 -5.43 -20.21 0.08
C PRO A 157 -5.44 -19.42 -1.24
N LYS A 158 -6.52 -18.65 -1.48
CA LYS A 158 -6.59 -17.76 -2.65
C LYS A 158 -5.42 -16.77 -2.60
N PRO A 159 -4.50 -16.75 -3.57
CA PRO A 159 -3.28 -15.95 -3.45
C PRO A 159 -3.57 -14.45 -3.25
N GLY A 160 -2.95 -13.85 -2.25
CA GLY A 160 -2.95 -12.41 -2.00
C GLY A 160 -2.31 -11.62 -3.15
N LEU A 161 -2.32 -10.28 -3.07
CA LEU A 161 -1.61 -9.41 -4.01
C LEU A 161 -0.08 -9.62 -3.99
N VAL A 162 0.44 -10.03 -2.84
CA VAL A 162 1.85 -10.32 -2.57
C VAL A 162 1.95 -11.53 -1.64
N PRO A 163 3.07 -12.26 -1.62
CA PRO A 163 3.30 -13.27 -0.58
C PRO A 163 3.42 -12.60 0.81
N LEU A 164 2.87 -13.25 1.84
CA LEU A 164 2.94 -12.79 3.23
C LEU A 164 4.33 -13.08 3.83
N ARG A 165 5.34 -12.37 3.33
CA ARG A 165 6.75 -12.44 3.76
C ARG A 165 7.50 -11.15 3.35
N PRO A 166 8.72 -10.89 3.83
CA PRO A 166 9.50 -9.71 3.44
C PRO A 166 9.61 -9.53 1.91
N LEU A 167 9.19 -8.39 1.38
CA LEU A 167 9.05 -8.16 -0.06
C LEU A 167 10.37 -7.78 -0.73
N GLY A 168 10.67 -8.45 -1.84
CA GLY A 168 11.79 -8.14 -2.73
C GLY A 168 11.55 -6.86 -3.54
N PHE A 169 12.61 -6.26 -4.06
CA PHE A 169 12.55 -5.01 -4.82
C PHE A 169 11.64 -5.11 -6.06
N GLY A 170 11.79 -6.18 -6.86
CA GLY A 170 10.92 -6.42 -8.02
C GLY A 170 9.43 -6.59 -7.66
N THR A 171 9.11 -7.15 -6.49
CA THR A 171 7.73 -7.25 -6.00
C THR A 171 7.18 -5.87 -5.61
N LEU A 172 7.98 -5.05 -4.93
CA LEU A 172 7.60 -3.69 -4.54
C LEU A 172 7.38 -2.75 -5.73
N LEU A 173 8.04 -2.98 -6.88
CA LEU A 173 7.80 -2.25 -8.12
C LEU A 173 6.66 -2.84 -8.96
N GLY A 174 6.56 -4.17 -9.05
CA GLY A 174 5.62 -4.86 -9.94
C GLY A 174 4.19 -4.98 -9.39
N SER A 175 4.02 -5.27 -8.10
CA SER A 175 2.70 -5.47 -7.49
C SER A 175 1.79 -4.23 -7.48
N PRO A 176 2.29 -2.97 -7.39
CA PRO A 176 1.47 -1.77 -7.61
C PRO A 176 0.68 -1.77 -8.94
N PHE A 177 1.24 -2.35 -10.01
CA PHE A 177 0.56 -2.47 -11.30
C PHE A 177 -0.42 -3.67 -11.36
N GLN A 178 -0.30 -4.64 -10.45
CA GLN A 178 -1.23 -5.77 -10.35
C GLN A 178 -2.56 -5.35 -9.73
N VAL A 179 -2.56 -4.37 -8.81
CA VAL A 179 -3.75 -3.75 -8.21
C VAL A 179 -4.73 -3.27 -9.28
N LEU A 180 -4.22 -2.61 -10.33
CA LEU A 180 -5.01 -2.12 -11.47
C LEU A 180 -5.83 -3.22 -12.18
N ARG A 181 -5.42 -4.49 -12.07
CA ARG A 181 -6.06 -5.66 -12.72
C ARG A 181 -6.83 -6.55 -11.74
N ARG A 182 -6.63 -6.37 -10.43
CA ARG A 182 -7.13 -7.29 -9.40
C ARG A 182 -8.52 -6.90 -8.89
N ASN A 183 -8.78 -5.62 -8.63
CA ASN A 183 -10.13 -5.09 -8.34
C ASN A 183 -10.41 -3.77 -9.08
N THR A 184 -10.19 -3.75 -10.39
CA THR A 184 -10.20 -2.55 -11.25
C THR A 184 -11.42 -1.63 -11.05
N GLY A 185 -12.64 -2.19 -10.95
CA GLY A 185 -13.88 -1.43 -10.84
C GLY A 185 -13.93 -0.53 -9.59
N PRO A 186 -13.88 -1.09 -8.37
CA PRO A 186 -13.78 -0.31 -7.15
C PRO A 186 -12.55 0.60 -7.08
N THR A 187 -11.38 0.11 -7.50
CA THR A 187 -10.11 0.83 -7.33
C THR A 187 -9.95 2.00 -8.30
N VAL A 188 -9.94 1.72 -9.61
CA VAL A 188 -9.79 2.74 -10.66
C VAL A 188 -11.06 3.57 -10.79
N GLY A 189 -12.24 2.98 -10.57
CA GLY A 189 -13.51 3.72 -10.54
C GLY A 189 -13.56 4.76 -9.42
N SER A 190 -13.05 4.46 -8.22
CA SER A 190 -12.95 5.49 -7.16
C SER A 190 -12.05 6.65 -7.58
N ALA A 191 -10.89 6.34 -8.16
CA ALA A 191 -9.94 7.35 -8.62
C ALA A 191 -10.51 8.21 -9.76
N LEU A 192 -11.18 7.59 -10.75
CA LEU A 192 -11.87 8.28 -11.84
C LEU A 192 -13.01 9.17 -11.34
N ILE A 193 -13.89 8.69 -10.45
CA ILE A 193 -15.00 9.47 -9.89
C ILE A 193 -14.45 10.70 -9.15
N ILE A 194 -13.42 10.52 -8.31
CA ILE A 194 -12.84 11.61 -7.52
C ILE A 194 -12.13 12.61 -8.44
N GLN A 195 -11.32 12.15 -9.40
CA GLN A 195 -10.65 13.03 -10.36
C GLN A 195 -11.65 13.77 -11.27
N PHE A 196 -12.78 13.14 -11.62
CA PHE A 196 -13.87 13.75 -12.40
C PHE A 196 -14.59 14.85 -11.62
N ILE A 197 -14.83 14.66 -10.31
CA ILE A 197 -15.38 15.70 -9.44
C ILE A 197 -14.42 16.90 -9.37
N ILE A 198 -13.11 16.67 -9.14
CA ILE A 198 -12.11 17.75 -9.15
C ILE A 198 -12.12 18.48 -10.50
N TYR A 199 -12.11 17.74 -11.61
CA TYR A 199 -12.07 18.26 -12.96
C TYR A 199 -13.31 19.09 -13.33
N LEU A 200 -14.52 18.63 -12.95
CA LEU A 200 -15.75 19.41 -13.15
C LEU A 200 -15.78 20.67 -12.29
N VAL A 201 -15.44 20.59 -11.00
CA VAL A 201 -15.40 21.79 -10.13
C VAL A 201 -14.36 22.79 -10.63
N THR A 202 -13.19 22.33 -11.05
CA THR A 202 -12.13 23.18 -11.65
C THR A 202 -12.64 23.86 -12.92
N GLY A 203 -13.26 23.11 -13.83
CA GLY A 203 -13.77 23.62 -15.10
C GLY A 203 -14.93 24.61 -14.94
N VAL A 204 -15.87 24.33 -14.04
CA VAL A 204 -17.02 25.21 -13.77
C VAL A 204 -16.58 26.49 -13.05
N ILE A 205 -15.76 26.39 -12.00
CA ILE A 205 -15.37 27.57 -11.21
C ILE A 205 -14.36 28.44 -11.96
N ILE A 206 -13.25 27.87 -12.45
CA ILE A 206 -12.21 28.65 -13.12
C ILE A 206 -12.65 29.02 -14.54
N GLY A 207 -13.26 28.10 -15.30
CA GLY A 207 -13.79 28.40 -16.63
C GLY A 207 -14.93 29.44 -16.58
N GLY A 208 -15.78 29.39 -15.56
CA GLY A 208 -16.78 30.43 -15.31
C GLY A 208 -16.16 31.78 -14.96
N ALA A 209 -15.13 31.81 -14.09
CA ALA A 209 -14.40 33.03 -13.77
C ALA A 209 -13.68 33.63 -15.00
N VAL A 210 -13.08 32.80 -15.85
CA VAL A 210 -12.44 33.21 -17.12
C VAL A 210 -13.47 33.74 -18.12
N LEU A 211 -14.61 33.06 -18.30
CA LEU A 211 -15.69 33.53 -19.18
C LEU A 211 -16.23 34.90 -18.73
N LEU A 212 -16.43 35.08 -17.42
CA LEU A 212 -16.85 36.36 -16.85
C LEU A 212 -15.78 37.44 -17.02
N ALA A 213 -14.50 37.13 -16.79
CA ALA A 213 -13.38 38.04 -17.00
C ALA A 213 -13.27 38.53 -18.44
N VAL A 214 -13.26 37.60 -19.41
CA VAL A 214 -13.21 37.92 -20.84
C VAL A 214 -14.42 38.76 -21.26
N THR A 215 -15.62 38.42 -20.78
CA THR A 215 -16.84 39.21 -21.04
C THR A 215 -16.76 40.62 -20.44
N ARG A 216 -16.18 40.77 -19.25
CA ARG A 216 -15.97 42.08 -18.59
C ARG A 216 -14.99 42.95 -19.37
N ILE A 217 -13.84 42.38 -19.77
CA ILE A 217 -12.77 43.12 -20.47
C ILE A 217 -13.23 43.53 -21.87
N ASN A 218 -13.85 42.62 -22.63
CA ASN A 218 -14.27 42.89 -24.01
C ASN A 218 -15.47 43.85 -24.11
N GLN A 219 -16.17 44.13 -23.01
CA GLN A 219 -17.24 45.14 -22.89
C GLN A 219 -16.78 46.42 -22.17
N ALA A 220 -15.51 46.52 -21.76
CA ALA A 220 -14.97 47.67 -21.06
C ALA A 220 -14.57 48.79 -22.04
N SER A 221 -14.69 50.05 -21.60
CA SER A 221 -14.14 51.19 -22.34
C SER A 221 -12.61 51.10 -22.39
N ALA A 222 -11.98 51.67 -23.42
CA ALA A 222 -10.54 51.59 -23.60
C ALA A 222 -9.73 52.21 -22.43
N SER A 223 -10.30 53.14 -21.66
CA SER A 223 -9.67 53.69 -20.45
C SER A 223 -9.79 52.80 -19.22
N ASP A 224 -10.77 51.88 -19.20
CA ASP A 224 -11.06 51.02 -18.05
C ASP A 224 -10.51 49.60 -18.22
N GLN A 225 -10.13 49.21 -19.46
CA GLN A 225 -9.72 47.85 -19.82
C GLN A 225 -8.59 47.30 -18.95
N ASP A 226 -7.48 48.03 -18.76
CA ASP A 226 -6.35 47.56 -17.93
C ASP A 226 -6.75 47.36 -16.46
N ALA A 227 -7.58 48.25 -15.90
CA ALA A 227 -8.06 48.16 -14.52
C ALA A 227 -9.01 46.97 -14.33
N ILE A 228 -9.90 46.74 -15.31
CA ILE A 228 -10.84 45.61 -15.32
C ILE A 228 -10.10 44.29 -15.58
N ALA A 229 -9.05 44.29 -16.41
CA ALA A 229 -8.17 43.13 -16.61
C ALA A 229 -7.44 42.76 -15.31
N ALA A 230 -6.78 43.71 -14.64
CA ALA A 230 -6.09 43.48 -13.38
C ALA A 230 -7.03 42.97 -12.27
N GLY A 231 -8.21 43.57 -12.13
CA GLY A 231 -9.25 43.10 -11.20
C GLY A 231 -9.76 41.69 -11.56
N SER A 232 -9.88 41.38 -12.85
CA SER A 232 -10.28 40.06 -13.33
C SER A 232 -9.21 38.99 -13.06
N THR A 233 -7.92 39.32 -13.18
CA THR A 233 -6.82 38.42 -12.79
C THR A 233 -6.91 38.04 -11.31
N VAL A 234 -7.18 39.01 -10.42
CA VAL A 234 -7.38 38.75 -8.99
C VAL A 234 -8.62 37.85 -8.76
N ILE A 235 -9.73 38.08 -9.46
CA ILE A 235 -10.93 37.22 -9.37
C ILE A 235 -10.64 35.79 -9.84
N ILE A 236 -9.92 35.60 -10.94
CA ILE A 236 -9.50 34.28 -11.44
C ILE A 236 -8.60 33.59 -10.42
N LEU A 237 -7.60 34.28 -9.86
CA LEU A 237 -6.74 33.73 -8.81
C LEU A 237 -7.53 33.32 -7.56
N LEU A 238 -8.45 34.16 -7.07
CA LEU A 238 -9.32 33.83 -5.94
C LEU A 238 -10.27 32.66 -6.23
N SER A 239 -10.72 32.50 -7.49
CA SER A 239 -11.58 31.37 -7.88
C SER A 239 -10.92 30.01 -7.66
N THR A 240 -9.58 29.93 -7.71
CA THR A 240 -8.81 28.69 -7.50
C THR A 240 -8.96 28.10 -6.09
N ILE A 241 -9.38 28.90 -5.10
CA ILE A 241 -9.54 28.48 -3.70
C ILE A 241 -10.56 27.34 -3.57
N ILE A 242 -11.66 27.38 -4.35
CA ILE A 242 -12.72 26.36 -4.28
C ILE A 242 -12.25 25.01 -4.88
N PRO A 243 -11.71 24.94 -6.12
CA PRO A 243 -11.05 23.75 -6.64
C PRO A 243 -9.93 23.21 -5.75
N LEU A 244 -9.10 24.09 -5.14
CA LEU A 244 -8.04 23.69 -4.23
C LEU A 244 -8.59 23.01 -2.96
N ALA A 245 -9.59 23.61 -2.31
CA ALA A 245 -10.23 23.03 -1.14
C ALA A 245 -10.90 21.68 -1.45
N VAL A 246 -11.60 21.58 -2.59
CA VAL A 246 -12.17 20.31 -3.07
C VAL A 246 -11.08 19.29 -3.36
N GLY A 247 -9.98 19.69 -4.01
CA GLY A 247 -8.82 18.83 -4.30
C GLY A 247 -8.13 18.27 -3.06
N LEU A 248 -8.03 19.06 -1.98
CA LEU A 248 -7.44 18.63 -0.70
C LEU A 248 -8.30 17.58 0.02
N VAL A 249 -9.64 17.75 0.02
CA VAL A 249 -10.57 16.75 0.58
C VAL A 249 -10.62 15.49 -0.30
N ALA A 250 -10.64 15.68 -1.63
CA ALA A 250 -10.68 14.63 -2.63
C ALA A 250 -9.44 13.73 -2.59
N SER A 251 -8.25 14.32 -2.54
CA SER A 251 -6.98 13.59 -2.43
C SER A 251 -6.85 12.83 -1.11
N ALA A 252 -7.23 13.45 0.02
CA ALA A 252 -7.29 12.77 1.32
C ALA A 252 -8.26 11.57 1.30
N LEU A 253 -9.45 11.71 0.72
CA LEU A 253 -10.41 10.61 0.59
C LEU A 253 -9.87 9.49 -0.33
N LEU A 254 -9.32 9.83 -1.49
CA LEU A 254 -8.78 8.88 -2.45
C LEU A 254 -7.60 8.08 -1.87
N GLN A 255 -6.68 8.76 -1.18
CA GLN A 255 -5.57 8.13 -0.48
C GLN A 255 -6.06 7.15 0.59
N GLY A 256 -7.11 7.51 1.35
CA GLY A 256 -7.78 6.61 2.29
C GLY A 256 -8.39 5.38 1.63
N ILE A 257 -9.10 5.54 0.52
CA ILE A 257 -9.70 4.43 -0.26
C ILE A 257 -8.63 3.46 -0.74
N LEU A 258 -7.57 3.96 -1.37
CA LEU A 258 -6.55 3.13 -2.01
C LEU A 258 -5.69 2.37 -1.00
N VAL A 259 -5.38 2.98 0.15
CA VAL A 259 -4.66 2.29 1.24
C VAL A 259 -5.48 1.13 1.81
N ILE A 260 -6.80 1.31 2.00
CA ILE A 260 -7.70 0.25 2.48
C ILE A 260 -7.81 -0.89 1.46
N GLU A 261 -7.98 -0.55 0.19
CA GLU A 261 -8.14 -1.57 -0.85
C GLU A 261 -6.87 -2.39 -1.02
N VAL A 262 -5.69 -1.75 -1.10
CA VAL A 262 -4.42 -2.47 -1.24
C VAL A 262 -4.15 -3.37 -0.02
N SER A 263 -4.46 -2.95 1.20
CA SER A 263 -4.28 -3.81 2.39
C SER A 263 -5.23 -5.02 2.38
N ARG A 264 -6.42 -4.89 1.79
CA ARG A 264 -7.39 -5.98 1.66
C ARG A 264 -7.08 -6.89 0.46
N GLU A 265 -6.54 -6.37 -0.64
CA GLU A 265 -6.03 -7.19 -1.75
C GLU A 265 -4.82 -8.05 -1.34
N VAL A 266 -3.94 -7.54 -0.47
CA VAL A 266 -2.83 -8.30 0.15
C VAL A 266 -3.37 -9.53 0.90
N LEU A 267 -4.49 -9.39 1.60
CA LEU A 267 -5.19 -10.48 2.32
C LEU A 267 -6.01 -11.43 1.42
N GLY A 268 -6.00 -11.23 0.10
CA GLY A 268 -6.81 -12.04 -0.82
C GLY A 268 -8.27 -11.57 -0.94
N GLU A 269 -8.68 -10.54 -0.19
CA GLU A 269 -10.04 -9.99 -0.26
C GLU A 269 -10.24 -9.15 -1.52
N LYS A 270 -11.51 -8.88 -1.85
CA LYS A 270 -11.95 -7.78 -2.74
C LYS A 270 -13.10 -7.06 -2.05
N ARG A 271 -13.09 -5.74 -2.04
CA ARG A 271 -14.16 -4.93 -1.42
C ARG A 271 -15.01 -4.23 -2.47
N ARG A 272 -16.29 -4.00 -2.16
CA ARG A 272 -17.20 -3.23 -3.04
C ARG A 272 -16.93 -1.74 -2.89
N LEU A 273 -17.19 -0.98 -3.95
CA LEU A 273 -17.00 0.48 -3.98
C LEU A 273 -17.60 1.19 -2.74
N GLY A 274 -18.86 0.91 -2.42
CA GLY A 274 -19.54 1.51 -1.27
C GLY A 274 -18.99 1.09 0.11
N GLU A 275 -18.30 -0.04 0.22
CA GLU A 275 -17.61 -0.44 1.47
C GLU A 275 -16.35 0.41 1.67
N LEU A 276 -15.54 0.56 0.61
CA LEU A 276 -14.33 1.37 0.63
C LEU A 276 -14.62 2.83 0.97
N TRP A 277 -15.62 3.43 0.32
CA TRP A 277 -16.00 4.83 0.56
C TRP A 277 -16.53 5.03 1.99
N ARG A 278 -17.34 4.09 2.53
CA ARG A 278 -17.81 4.12 3.92
C ARG A 278 -16.69 3.91 4.95
N ALA A 279 -15.64 3.17 4.60
CA ALA A 279 -14.48 2.95 5.46
C ALA A 279 -13.52 4.15 5.44
N ALA A 280 -13.18 4.66 4.26
CA ALA A 280 -12.31 5.82 4.08
C ALA A 280 -12.93 7.12 4.61
N GLY A 281 -14.24 7.32 4.45
CA GLY A 281 -14.95 8.48 5.00
C GLY A 281 -14.82 8.62 6.53
N LYS A 282 -14.63 7.52 7.26
CA LYS A 282 -14.35 7.55 8.72
C LYS A 282 -12.93 8.02 9.07
N ARG A 283 -12.06 8.21 8.08
CA ARG A 283 -10.64 8.61 8.22
C ARG A 283 -10.27 9.84 7.37
N VAL A 284 -11.22 10.43 6.65
CA VAL A 284 -10.97 11.62 5.83
C VAL A 284 -10.49 12.82 6.66
N TRP A 285 -10.99 13.02 7.88
CA TRP A 285 -10.58 14.15 8.72
C TRP A 285 -9.11 14.12 9.18
N PRO A 286 -8.57 13.01 9.73
CA PRO A 286 -7.12 12.91 9.98
C PRO A 286 -6.25 13.00 8.71
N LEU A 287 -6.70 12.47 7.58
CA LEU A 287 -5.97 12.57 6.31
C LEU A 287 -5.97 14.00 5.75
N LEU A 288 -7.10 14.71 5.84
CA LEU A 288 -7.21 16.12 5.47
C LEU A 288 -6.37 17.00 6.39
N LEU A 289 -6.33 16.72 7.69
CA LEU A 289 -5.43 17.42 8.61
C LEU A 289 -3.95 17.15 8.26
N TRP A 290 -3.60 15.94 7.81
CA TRP A 290 -2.26 15.66 7.30
C TRP A 290 -1.97 16.45 6.02
N THR A 291 -2.82 16.41 4.99
CA THR A 291 -2.57 17.12 3.72
C THR A 291 -2.58 18.65 3.89
N LEU A 292 -3.37 19.17 4.83
CA LEU A 292 -3.32 20.59 5.23
C LEU A 292 -2.02 20.97 5.94
N LEU A 293 -1.48 20.11 6.82
CA LEU A 293 -0.19 20.35 7.48
C LEU A 293 0.98 20.26 6.49
N GLU A 294 0.94 19.29 5.57
CA GLU A 294 1.92 19.12 4.49
C GLU A 294 1.89 20.34 3.54
N GLY A 295 0.70 20.75 3.09
CA GLY A 295 0.51 21.95 2.27
C GLY A 295 0.92 23.25 2.98
N ALA A 296 0.57 23.42 4.27
CA ALA A 296 0.95 24.58 5.06
C ALA A 296 2.48 24.68 5.24
N ALA A 297 3.16 23.55 5.45
CA ALA A 297 4.63 23.53 5.53
C ALA A 297 5.27 23.97 4.20
N ILE A 298 4.73 23.52 3.06
CA ILE A 298 5.18 23.95 1.73
C ILE A 298 4.95 25.46 1.54
N VAL A 299 3.76 25.98 1.90
CA VAL A 299 3.44 27.42 1.79
C VAL A 299 4.36 28.27 2.66
N VAL A 300 4.61 27.88 3.92
CA VAL A 300 5.54 28.60 4.82
C VAL A 300 6.96 28.63 4.24
N VAL A 301 7.44 27.50 3.72
CA VAL A 301 8.76 27.43 3.05
C VAL A 301 8.80 28.36 1.83
N LEU A 302 7.79 28.33 0.96
CA LEU A 302 7.74 29.20 -0.23
C LEU A 302 7.69 30.68 0.15
N VAL A 303 6.88 31.08 1.13
CA VAL A 303 6.78 32.47 1.60
C VAL A 303 8.12 32.96 2.17
N VAL A 304 8.81 32.15 2.98
CA VAL A 304 10.13 32.49 3.51
C VAL A 304 11.16 32.65 2.39
N VAL A 305 11.18 31.72 1.42
CA VAL A 305 12.15 31.73 0.30
C VAL A 305 11.93 32.91 -0.64
N ILE A 306 10.68 33.15 -1.04
CA ILE A 306 10.32 34.31 -1.87
C ILE A 306 10.61 35.61 -1.11
N GLY A 307 10.27 35.68 0.18
CA GLY A 307 10.57 36.83 1.04
C GLY A 307 12.06 37.15 1.11
N VAL A 308 12.92 36.14 1.29
CA VAL A 308 14.39 36.30 1.27
C VAL A 308 14.90 36.74 -0.11
N ILE A 309 14.41 36.15 -1.19
CA ILE A 309 14.82 36.50 -2.57
C ILE A 309 14.45 37.96 -2.90
N VAL A 310 13.24 38.39 -2.54
CA VAL A 310 12.76 39.77 -2.74
C VAL A 310 13.49 40.76 -1.85
N LEU A 311 13.72 40.41 -0.58
CA LEU A 311 14.48 41.25 0.36
C LEU A 311 15.91 41.47 -0.13
N LEU A 312 16.60 40.43 -0.58
CA LEU A 312 17.93 40.54 -1.17
C LEU A 312 17.90 41.37 -2.47
N ALA A 313 16.92 41.17 -3.35
CA ALA A 313 16.83 41.88 -4.63
C ALA A 313 16.58 43.39 -4.46
N SER A 314 15.93 43.81 -3.37
CA SER A 314 15.73 45.23 -3.05
C SER A 314 17.01 45.98 -2.69
N LEU A 315 18.13 45.28 -2.45
CA LEU A 315 19.46 45.86 -2.20
C LEU A 315 20.22 46.24 -3.49
N GLY A 316 19.51 46.41 -4.61
CA GLY A 316 20.08 46.79 -5.91
C GLY A 316 20.89 45.68 -6.59
N THR A 317 21.78 46.05 -7.51
CA THR A 317 22.47 45.09 -8.41
C THR A 317 23.25 43.99 -7.69
N VAL A 318 23.95 44.32 -6.60
CA VAL A 318 24.65 43.32 -5.76
C VAL A 318 23.63 42.41 -5.07
N GLY A 319 22.53 42.99 -4.58
CA GLY A 319 21.39 42.28 -4.03
C GLY A 319 20.80 41.24 -4.99
N ILE A 320 20.58 41.60 -6.26
CA ILE A 320 20.08 40.70 -7.30
C ILE A 320 21.04 39.52 -7.52
N VAL A 321 22.35 39.75 -7.57
CA VAL A 321 23.35 38.67 -7.69
C VAL A 321 23.28 37.73 -6.48
N LEU A 322 23.16 38.29 -5.27
CA LEU A 322 22.97 37.49 -4.04
C LEU A 322 21.65 36.71 -4.08
N SER A 323 20.54 37.29 -4.57
CA SER A 323 19.26 36.59 -4.74
C SER A 323 19.37 35.39 -5.68
N VAL A 324 20.15 35.49 -6.76
CA VAL A 324 20.37 34.37 -7.69
C VAL A 324 21.19 33.27 -7.01
N VAL A 325 22.29 33.62 -6.32
CA VAL A 325 23.13 32.65 -5.60
C VAL A 325 22.34 31.95 -4.49
N VAL A 326 21.62 32.70 -3.66
CA VAL A 326 20.77 32.17 -2.58
C VAL A 326 19.59 31.38 -3.14
N GLY A 327 19.02 31.78 -4.28
CA GLY A 327 17.97 31.03 -4.97
C GLY A 327 18.45 29.66 -5.45
N ILE A 328 19.64 29.58 -6.07
CA ILE A 328 20.22 28.32 -6.55
C ILE A 328 20.61 27.40 -5.38
N VAL A 329 21.36 27.91 -4.39
CA VAL A 329 21.77 27.12 -3.22
C VAL A 329 20.56 26.70 -2.38
N GLY A 330 19.61 27.62 -2.21
CA GLY A 330 18.33 27.37 -1.56
C GLY A 330 17.52 26.29 -2.26
N PHE A 331 17.39 26.35 -3.60
CA PHE A 331 16.69 25.32 -4.37
C PHE A 331 17.27 23.91 -4.12
N PHE A 332 18.59 23.74 -4.18
CA PHE A 332 19.20 22.42 -3.92
C PHE A 332 19.06 21.97 -2.46
N GLY A 333 19.20 22.90 -1.49
CA GLY A 333 18.99 22.60 -0.07
C GLY A 333 17.55 22.20 0.25
N LEU A 334 16.57 22.88 -0.36
CA LEU A 334 15.14 22.60 -0.22
C LEU A 334 14.73 21.32 -0.95
N LEU A 335 15.33 21.03 -2.11
CA LEU A 335 15.13 19.76 -2.81
C LEU A 335 15.63 18.58 -1.96
N ALA A 336 16.81 18.70 -1.36
CA ALA A 336 17.34 17.69 -0.43
C ALA A 336 16.45 17.54 0.82
N LEU A 337 15.97 18.65 1.39
CA LEU A 337 15.06 18.66 2.54
C LEU A 337 13.71 18.03 2.20
N ALA A 338 13.13 18.33 1.02
CA ALA A 338 11.87 17.77 0.55
C ALA A 338 11.98 16.27 0.25
N VAL A 339 13.05 15.83 -0.40
CA VAL A 339 13.35 14.39 -0.59
C VAL A 339 13.49 13.69 0.76
N TRP A 340 14.16 14.31 1.74
CA TRP A 340 14.36 13.72 3.06
C TRP A 340 13.06 13.65 3.86
N LEU A 341 12.36 14.77 4.07
CA LEU A 341 11.10 14.83 4.81
C LEU A 341 9.99 14.02 4.13
N GLY A 342 9.86 14.13 2.79
CA GLY A 342 8.92 13.36 2.00
C GLY A 342 9.14 11.85 2.17
N THR A 343 10.39 11.38 2.07
CA THR A 343 10.71 9.96 2.35
C THR A 343 10.42 9.57 3.80
N LYS A 344 10.69 10.47 4.77
CA LYS A 344 10.44 10.22 6.20
C LYS A 344 8.96 10.15 6.55
N PHE A 345 8.10 10.88 5.84
CA PHE A 345 6.67 11.00 6.12
C PHE A 345 5.75 10.31 5.12
N ALA A 346 6.23 9.78 3.99
CA ALA A 346 5.43 9.09 2.97
C ALA A 346 4.49 7.99 3.52
N LEU A 347 4.82 7.40 4.67
CA LEU A 347 4.03 6.34 5.31
C LEU A 347 2.97 6.83 6.31
N VAL A 348 2.87 8.15 6.55
CA VAL A 348 1.88 8.74 7.47
C VAL A 348 0.43 8.38 7.09
N PRO A 349 0.01 8.44 5.80
CA PRO A 349 -1.35 8.05 5.42
C PRO A 349 -1.67 6.59 5.75
N CYS A 350 -0.69 5.68 5.56
CA CYS A 350 -0.86 4.26 5.90
C CYS A 350 -1.04 4.05 7.41
N ALA A 351 -0.28 4.75 8.26
CA ALA A 351 -0.44 4.68 9.71
C ALA A 351 -1.77 5.30 10.20
N ILE A 352 -2.24 6.39 9.60
CA ILE A 352 -3.55 7.00 9.90
C ILE A 352 -4.70 6.04 9.56
N VAL A 353 -4.61 5.35 8.42
CA VAL A 353 -5.69 4.52 7.89
C VAL A 353 -5.71 3.13 8.52
N LEU A 354 -4.58 2.42 8.46
CA LEU A 354 -4.49 1.00 8.82
C LEU A 354 -4.35 0.79 10.34
N GLU A 355 -3.62 1.67 11.02
CA GLU A 355 -3.47 1.62 12.48
C GLU A 355 -4.37 2.61 13.21
N ARG A 356 -5.24 3.31 12.47
CA ARG A 356 -6.28 4.21 12.99
C ARG A 356 -5.74 5.37 13.85
N MET A 357 -4.45 5.69 13.70
CA MET A 357 -3.67 6.63 14.52
C MET A 357 -4.08 8.10 14.32
N THR A 358 -3.78 8.93 15.33
CA THR A 358 -3.76 10.39 15.16
C THR A 358 -2.57 10.84 14.30
N VAL A 359 -2.65 12.02 13.67
CA VAL A 359 -1.61 12.53 12.78
C VAL A 359 -0.22 12.58 13.45
N ARG A 360 -0.14 13.07 14.69
CA ARG A 360 1.14 13.12 15.46
C ARG A 360 1.72 11.72 15.70
N GLN A 361 0.88 10.73 16.05
CA GLN A 361 1.33 9.34 16.24
C GLN A 361 1.82 8.75 14.90
N ALA A 362 1.08 8.98 13.82
CA ALA A 362 1.41 8.52 12.48
C ALA A 362 2.72 9.13 11.95
N MET A 363 3.01 10.42 12.22
CA MET A 363 4.30 11.06 11.91
C MET A 363 5.47 10.33 12.59
N VAL A 364 5.38 10.11 13.91
CA VAL A 364 6.42 9.40 14.68
C VAL A 364 6.57 7.94 14.22
N ARG A 365 5.45 7.28 13.90
CA ARG A 365 5.39 5.91 13.36
C ARG A 365 6.11 5.81 12.01
N SER A 366 5.78 6.70 11.08
CA SER A 366 6.41 6.83 9.76
C SER A 366 7.92 7.09 9.89
N TRP A 367 8.32 8.01 10.77
CA TRP A 367 9.74 8.30 11.03
C TRP A 367 10.51 7.09 11.56
N ARG A 368 9.93 6.32 12.50
CA ARG A 368 10.53 5.09 13.04
C ARG A 368 10.65 4.00 11.97
N LEU A 369 9.61 3.81 11.16
CA LEU A 369 9.59 2.82 10.08
C LEU A 369 10.58 3.16 8.96
N THR A 370 10.78 4.43 8.62
CA THR A 370 11.69 4.85 7.53
C THR A 370 13.15 4.96 7.96
N SER A 371 13.46 5.22 9.24
CA SER A 371 14.82 5.65 9.64
C SER A 371 15.96 4.64 9.44
N ARG A 372 15.71 3.32 9.49
CA ARG A 372 16.70 2.28 9.12
C ARG A 372 16.52 1.73 7.69
N SER A 373 15.71 2.39 6.85
CA SER A 373 15.30 1.87 5.55
C SER A 373 15.16 2.95 4.47
N PHE A 374 15.63 4.16 4.76
CA PHE A 374 15.47 5.38 3.96
C PHE A 374 15.73 5.17 2.47
N TRP A 375 16.90 4.64 2.10
CA TRP A 375 17.28 4.44 0.70
C TRP A 375 16.39 3.43 -0.04
N LYS A 376 15.85 2.40 0.64
CA LYS A 376 14.88 1.47 0.04
C LYS A 376 13.53 2.16 -0.18
N THR A 377 13.04 2.90 0.81
CA THR A 377 11.78 3.66 0.71
C THR A 377 11.88 4.73 -0.37
N PHE A 378 12.90 5.59 -0.33
CA PHE A 378 13.17 6.60 -1.35
C PHE A 378 13.31 5.97 -2.73
N GLY A 379 14.17 4.96 -2.89
CA GLY A 379 14.44 4.32 -4.18
C GLY A 379 13.21 3.70 -4.84
N VAL A 380 12.33 3.03 -4.07
CA VAL A 380 11.06 2.50 -4.59
C VAL A 380 10.11 3.64 -4.96
N LEU A 381 9.92 4.63 -4.08
CA LEU A 381 8.96 5.71 -4.31
C LEU A 381 9.37 6.64 -5.45
N ILE A 382 10.65 7.02 -5.55
CA ILE A 382 11.13 7.89 -6.64
C ILE A 382 11.07 7.15 -7.98
N LEU A 383 11.42 5.85 -8.02
CA LEU A 383 11.37 5.08 -9.25
C LEU A 383 9.92 4.88 -9.74
N VAL A 384 8.97 4.61 -8.84
CA VAL A 384 7.54 4.56 -9.20
C VAL A 384 7.04 5.92 -9.69
N ASN A 385 7.43 7.02 -9.05
CA ASN A 385 7.07 8.37 -9.52
C ASN A 385 7.67 8.70 -10.89
N VAL A 386 8.94 8.35 -11.14
CA VAL A 386 9.60 8.54 -12.43
C VAL A 386 8.93 7.71 -13.53
N ILE A 387 8.62 6.43 -13.26
CA ILE A 387 7.89 5.56 -14.20
C ILE A 387 6.52 6.15 -14.54
N MET A 388 5.74 6.58 -13.54
CA MET A 388 4.43 7.16 -13.79
C MET A 388 4.50 8.54 -14.46
N TYR A 389 5.51 9.36 -14.16
CA TYR A 389 5.74 10.63 -14.86
C TYR A 389 6.02 10.39 -16.35
N PHE A 390 6.95 9.50 -16.70
CA PHE A 390 7.23 9.17 -18.10
C PHE A 390 6.03 8.53 -18.80
N ALA A 391 5.27 7.66 -18.14
CA ALA A 391 4.04 7.11 -18.69
C ALA A 391 2.97 8.20 -18.93
N ALA A 392 2.83 9.17 -18.02
CA ALA A 392 1.92 10.29 -18.17
C ALA A 392 2.32 11.21 -19.32
N GLN A 393 3.61 11.55 -19.45
CA GLN A 393 4.12 12.37 -20.56
C GLN A 393 4.01 11.66 -21.91
N LEU A 394 4.25 10.34 -21.96
CA LEU A 394 4.13 9.53 -23.18
C LEU A 394 2.71 9.53 -23.75
N VAL A 395 1.68 9.58 -22.90
CA VAL A 395 0.27 9.70 -23.33
C VAL A 395 -0.12 11.16 -23.59
N SER A 396 0.33 12.10 -22.76
CA SER A 396 -0.11 13.50 -22.81
C SER A 396 0.52 14.29 -23.97
N THR A 397 1.83 14.10 -24.22
CA THR A 397 2.59 14.92 -25.17
C THR A 397 2.12 14.76 -26.62
N PRO A 398 1.84 13.54 -27.14
CA PRO A 398 1.31 13.40 -28.50
C PRO A 398 -0.06 14.05 -28.66
N VAL A 399 -0.94 14.00 -27.65
CA VAL A 399 -2.26 14.64 -27.69
C VAL A 399 -2.13 16.16 -27.68
N ALA A 400 -1.26 16.72 -26.82
CA ALA A 400 -0.98 18.16 -26.80
C ALA A 400 -0.37 18.66 -28.12
N PHE A 401 0.54 17.89 -28.71
CA PHE A 401 1.13 18.18 -30.03
C PHE A 401 0.07 18.16 -31.15
N LEU A 402 -0.80 17.13 -31.19
CA LEU A 402 -1.86 17.03 -32.18
C LEU A 402 -2.91 18.14 -32.05
N LEU A 403 -3.26 18.55 -30.82
CA LEU A 403 -4.10 19.73 -30.57
C LEU A 403 -3.44 21.00 -31.09
N SER A 404 -2.16 21.23 -30.74
CA SER A 404 -1.39 22.39 -31.21
C SER A 404 -1.35 22.45 -32.73
N LEU A 405 -1.05 21.33 -33.41
CA LEU A 405 -1.06 21.25 -34.86
C LEU A 405 -2.45 21.50 -35.44
N GLY A 406 -3.51 20.96 -34.82
CA GLY A 406 -4.91 21.21 -35.20
C GLY A 406 -5.28 22.69 -35.16
N PHE A 407 -4.94 23.41 -34.09
CA PHE A 407 -5.20 24.85 -34.00
C PHE A 407 -4.42 25.65 -35.06
N ASN A 408 -3.16 25.32 -35.31
CA ASN A 408 -2.34 25.98 -36.35
C ASN A 408 -2.80 25.65 -37.79
N LEU A 409 -3.53 24.55 -38.01
CA LEU A 409 -4.13 24.22 -39.31
C LEU A 409 -5.47 24.95 -39.54
N VAL A 410 -6.20 25.27 -38.46
CA VAL A 410 -7.46 26.03 -38.53
C VAL A 410 -7.22 27.54 -38.57
N ASP A 411 -6.19 28.03 -37.86
CA ASP A 411 -5.72 29.41 -37.93
C ASP A 411 -4.19 29.44 -38.19
N PRO A 412 -3.77 29.35 -39.46
CA PRO A 412 -2.36 29.41 -39.85
C PRO A 412 -1.75 30.82 -39.74
N ASN A 413 -2.55 31.85 -39.45
CA ASN A 413 -2.05 33.21 -39.20
C ASN A 413 -1.76 33.47 -37.72
N GLY A 414 -2.19 32.58 -36.82
CA GLY A 414 -1.93 32.63 -35.38
C GLY A 414 -2.72 33.70 -34.62
N ALA A 415 -3.78 34.27 -35.22
CA ALA A 415 -4.64 35.28 -34.59
C ALA A 415 -5.42 34.75 -33.36
N SER A 416 -5.47 33.43 -33.20
CA SER A 416 -6.16 32.69 -32.14
C SER A 416 -5.21 31.90 -31.23
N THR A 417 -3.89 32.07 -31.41
CA THR A 417 -2.83 31.36 -30.66
C THR A 417 -1.82 32.31 -30.01
N SER A 418 -2.15 33.61 -29.96
CA SER A 418 -1.43 34.68 -29.28
C SER A 418 -1.31 34.46 -27.77
N THR A 419 -0.30 33.68 -27.37
CA THR A 419 0.25 33.68 -25.99
C THR A 419 1.05 34.96 -25.70
N GLY A 420 0.69 36.07 -26.35
CA GLY A 420 1.28 37.38 -26.19
C GLY A 420 0.75 38.10 -24.95
N THR A 421 1.55 38.98 -24.38
CA THR A 421 1.24 39.71 -23.14
C THR A 421 0.34 40.93 -23.39
N SER A 422 -0.64 40.81 -24.29
CA SER A 422 -1.64 41.85 -24.53
C SER A 422 -2.62 41.94 -23.37
N THR A 423 -2.84 43.14 -22.83
CA THR A 423 -3.88 43.39 -21.82
C THR A 423 -5.30 43.47 -22.42
N ALA A 424 -5.39 43.55 -23.75
CA ALA A 424 -6.62 43.28 -24.50
C ALA A 424 -7.14 41.87 -24.19
N GLY A 425 -8.45 41.75 -23.96
CA GLY A 425 -9.08 40.49 -23.53
C GLY A 425 -9.08 39.41 -24.61
N LEU A 426 -9.14 38.15 -24.17
CA LEU A 426 -9.11 36.98 -25.05
C LEU A 426 -10.23 37.04 -26.11
N SER A 427 -9.87 36.69 -27.34
CA SER A 427 -10.81 36.49 -28.43
C SER A 427 -11.74 35.29 -28.18
N SER A 428 -12.86 35.24 -28.90
CA SER A 428 -13.74 34.07 -28.92
C SER A 428 -13.06 32.81 -29.44
N ALA A 429 -12.06 32.95 -30.30
CA ALA A 429 -11.27 31.85 -30.83
C ALA A 429 -10.27 31.31 -29.80
N GLU A 430 -9.55 32.18 -29.07
CA GLU A 430 -8.68 31.77 -27.95
C GLU A 430 -9.49 31.11 -26.82
N LEU A 431 -10.68 31.62 -26.49
CA LEU A 431 -11.59 31.00 -25.54
C LEU A 431 -12.04 29.61 -26.01
N THR A 432 -12.31 29.44 -27.31
CA THR A 432 -12.66 28.15 -27.92
C THR A 432 -11.47 27.18 -27.84
N ASN A 433 -10.27 27.63 -28.19
CA ASN A 433 -9.04 26.85 -28.12
C ASN A 433 -8.73 26.41 -26.67
N PHE A 434 -8.94 27.31 -25.69
CA PHE A 434 -8.83 27.00 -24.26
C PHE A 434 -9.83 25.91 -23.83
N VAL A 435 -11.12 26.06 -24.17
CA VAL A 435 -12.17 25.08 -23.80
C VAL A 435 -11.91 23.73 -24.46
N VAL A 436 -11.56 23.68 -25.76
CA VAL A 436 -11.23 22.43 -26.47
C VAL A 436 -9.98 21.77 -25.85
N THR A 437 -8.94 22.54 -25.54
CA THR A 437 -7.73 22.03 -24.88
C THR A 437 -8.04 21.47 -23.50
N TYR A 438 -8.83 22.19 -22.70
CA TYR A 438 -9.25 21.75 -21.36
C TYR A 438 -10.06 20.45 -21.43
N LEU A 439 -11.02 20.35 -22.37
CA LEU A 439 -11.83 19.15 -22.56
C LEU A 439 -11.00 17.93 -22.99
N VAL A 440 -10.16 18.08 -24.02
CA VAL A 440 -9.42 16.94 -24.60
C VAL A 440 -8.28 16.49 -23.68
N LEU A 441 -7.44 17.42 -23.19
CA LEU A 441 -6.38 17.06 -22.23
C LEU A 441 -6.97 16.66 -20.88
N GLY A 442 -8.10 17.24 -20.47
CA GLY A 442 -8.82 16.87 -19.24
C GLY A 442 -9.22 15.39 -19.22
N VAL A 443 -9.80 14.87 -20.30
CA VAL A 443 -10.13 13.44 -20.43
C VAL A 443 -8.88 12.54 -20.37
N VAL A 444 -7.75 12.98 -20.93
CA VAL A 444 -6.48 12.25 -20.82
C VAL A 444 -5.96 12.25 -19.37
N GLN A 445 -5.89 13.42 -18.72
CA GLN A 445 -5.43 13.56 -17.34
C GLN A 445 -6.36 12.86 -16.32
N LEU A 446 -7.65 12.75 -16.62
CA LEU A 446 -8.60 11.96 -15.82
C LEU A 446 -8.18 10.50 -15.73
N VAL A 447 -7.88 9.86 -16.86
CA VAL A 447 -7.48 8.44 -16.91
C VAL A 447 -6.06 8.24 -16.40
N VAL A 448 -5.11 9.07 -16.87
CA VAL A 448 -3.69 9.01 -16.49
C VAL A 448 -3.49 9.29 -15.01
N GLY A 449 -4.15 10.32 -14.47
CA GLY A 449 -4.11 10.68 -13.06
C GLY A 449 -4.73 9.61 -12.16
N ALA A 450 -5.87 9.04 -12.56
CA ALA A 450 -6.50 7.95 -11.82
C ALA A 450 -5.60 6.71 -11.73
N ILE A 451 -4.97 6.29 -12.83
CA ILE A 451 -4.01 5.17 -12.84
C ILE A 451 -2.78 5.49 -11.97
N THR A 452 -2.26 6.71 -12.08
CA THR A 452 -1.08 7.18 -11.33
C THR A 452 -1.33 7.17 -9.82
N ALA A 453 -2.48 7.68 -9.36
CA ALA A 453 -2.86 7.68 -7.95
C ALA A 453 -2.94 6.25 -7.38
N VAL A 454 -3.54 5.31 -8.13
CA VAL A 454 -3.61 3.89 -7.73
C VAL A 454 -2.21 3.28 -7.57
N VAL A 455 -1.33 3.46 -8.55
CA VAL A 455 0.03 2.89 -8.53
C VAL A 455 0.89 3.52 -7.42
N GLN A 456 0.83 4.83 -7.24
CA GLN A 456 1.56 5.53 -6.16
C GLN A 456 1.07 5.09 -4.77
N ALA A 457 -0.24 5.09 -4.52
CA ALA A 457 -0.80 4.67 -3.23
C ALA A 457 -0.53 3.18 -2.94
N ALA A 458 -0.52 2.32 -3.96
CA ALA A 458 -0.15 0.92 -3.82
C ALA A 458 1.33 0.74 -3.50
N ALA A 459 2.25 1.49 -4.14
CA ALA A 459 3.67 1.46 -3.82
C ALA A 459 3.94 1.90 -2.37
N VAL A 460 3.32 3.00 -1.93
CA VAL A 460 3.41 3.47 -0.52
C VAL A 460 2.87 2.41 0.45
N SER A 461 1.71 1.82 0.16
CA SER A 461 1.07 0.81 1.02
C SER A 461 1.87 -0.50 1.10
N LEU A 462 2.45 -0.96 -0.01
CA LEU A 462 3.28 -2.16 -0.02
C LEU A 462 4.63 -1.94 0.66
N VAL A 463 5.22 -0.75 0.56
CA VAL A 463 6.39 -0.36 1.37
C VAL A 463 6.04 -0.30 2.85
N TYR A 464 4.84 0.18 3.23
CA TYR A 464 4.37 0.14 4.62
C TYR A 464 4.32 -1.28 5.19
N ILE A 465 3.67 -2.17 4.44
CA ILE A 465 3.48 -3.58 4.83
C ILE A 465 4.83 -4.31 4.88
N ASP A 466 5.71 -4.14 3.89
CA ASP A 466 7.08 -4.69 3.92
C ASP A 466 7.88 -4.23 5.14
N LEU A 467 7.79 -2.96 5.52
CA LEU A 467 8.51 -2.41 6.66
C LEU A 467 7.96 -2.90 8.01
N ARG A 468 6.65 -3.13 8.12
CA ARG A 468 6.06 -3.77 9.31
C ARG A 468 6.40 -5.25 9.38
N ILE A 469 6.29 -6.00 8.30
CA ILE A 469 6.72 -7.40 8.23
C ILE A 469 8.18 -7.52 8.72
N ARG A 470 9.09 -6.71 8.16
CA ARG A 470 10.53 -6.74 8.49
C ARG A 470 10.92 -6.27 9.89
N LYS A 471 10.01 -5.64 10.67
CA LYS A 471 10.36 -4.99 11.95
C LYS A 471 9.46 -5.39 13.11
N GLU A 472 8.31 -5.99 12.83
CA GLU A 472 7.22 -6.20 13.78
C GLU A 472 6.56 -7.58 13.63
N GLY A 473 6.92 -8.39 12.62
CA GLY A 473 6.36 -9.72 12.42
C GLY A 473 4.90 -9.72 11.93
N LEU A 474 4.48 -8.65 11.23
CA LEU A 474 3.12 -8.52 10.68
C LEU A 474 2.72 -9.69 9.75
N ASP A 475 3.69 -10.37 9.13
CA ASP A 475 3.43 -11.59 8.35
C ASP A 475 2.80 -12.70 9.21
N LEU A 476 3.20 -12.86 10.47
CA LEU A 476 2.58 -13.81 11.40
C LEU A 476 1.12 -13.43 11.72
N GLU A 477 0.83 -12.14 11.92
CA GLU A 477 -0.54 -11.64 12.17
C GLU A 477 -1.43 -11.83 10.93
N LEU A 478 -0.90 -11.55 9.73
CA LEU A 478 -1.63 -11.72 8.47
C LEU A 478 -1.86 -13.19 8.11
N ILE A 479 -0.87 -14.08 8.31
CA ILE A 479 -1.01 -15.52 8.09
C ILE A 479 -2.08 -16.09 9.02
N ARG A 480 -1.97 -15.83 10.33
CA ARG A 480 -2.96 -16.29 11.33
C ARG A 480 -4.37 -15.79 11.02
N PHE A 481 -4.52 -14.55 10.55
CA PHE A 481 -5.82 -14.01 10.12
C PHE A 481 -6.38 -14.75 8.90
N VAL A 482 -5.55 -15.03 7.89
CA VAL A 482 -5.95 -15.75 6.68
C VAL A 482 -6.34 -17.20 7.00
N GLU A 483 -5.62 -17.88 7.89
CA GLU A 483 -5.93 -19.22 8.39
C GLU A 483 -7.23 -19.24 9.20
N ALA A 484 -7.36 -18.36 10.20
CA ALA A 484 -8.57 -18.25 11.02
C ALA A 484 -9.82 -17.95 10.17
N ARG A 485 -9.68 -17.17 9.08
CA ARG A 485 -10.77 -16.88 8.16
C ARG A 485 -11.12 -18.05 7.24
N GLN A 486 -10.16 -18.90 6.88
CA GLN A 486 -10.43 -20.16 6.16
C GLN A 486 -11.13 -21.18 7.05
N ALA A 487 -10.78 -21.24 8.34
CA ALA A 487 -11.46 -22.02 9.35
C ALA A 487 -12.85 -21.46 9.76
N GLY A 488 -13.28 -20.32 9.19
CA GLY A 488 -14.55 -19.67 9.52
C GLY A 488 -14.60 -18.98 10.90
N LEU A 489 -13.46 -18.85 11.57
CA LEU A 489 -13.33 -18.32 12.95
C LEU A 489 -13.14 -16.80 13.01
N ALA A 490 -12.59 -16.17 11.95
CA ALA A 490 -12.37 -14.72 11.90
C ALA A 490 -13.64 -13.97 11.43
N ALA A 491 -14.01 -12.90 12.12
CA ALA A 491 -15.16 -12.08 11.79
C ALA A 491 -14.88 -11.15 10.59
N ALA A 492 -15.92 -10.79 9.84
CA ALA A 492 -15.81 -9.88 8.68
C ALA A 492 -15.31 -8.45 9.01
N ASN A 493 -15.33 -8.10 10.31
CA ASN A 493 -14.88 -6.82 10.87
C ASN A 493 -13.45 -6.85 11.43
N ASP A 494 -12.82 -8.02 11.51
CA ASP A 494 -11.48 -8.16 12.07
C ASP A 494 -10.43 -7.49 11.15
N ASP A 495 -9.42 -6.88 11.79
CA ASP A 495 -8.52 -5.95 11.13
C ASP A 495 -7.07 -6.20 11.58
N PRO A 496 -6.33 -7.11 10.89
CA PRO A 496 -5.01 -7.57 11.31
C PRO A 496 -3.90 -6.53 11.13
N PHE A 497 -4.25 -5.31 10.72
CA PHE A 497 -3.32 -4.18 10.64
C PHE A 497 -3.34 -3.30 11.90
N LEU A 498 -4.24 -3.54 12.87
CA LEU A 498 -4.20 -2.85 14.15
C LEU A 498 -2.95 -3.25 14.96
N VAL A 499 -2.51 -2.39 15.87
CA VAL A 499 -1.36 -2.69 16.75
C VAL A 499 -1.85 -3.52 17.93
N THR A 500 -1.61 -4.82 17.88
CA THR A 500 -2.01 -5.80 18.89
C THR A 500 -1.15 -5.69 20.16
N GLY A 501 -1.30 -4.61 20.94
CA GLY A 501 -0.69 -4.46 22.26
C GLY A 501 0.02 -3.13 22.53
N ARG A 502 -0.76 -2.09 22.81
CA ARG A 502 -0.45 -1.14 23.91
C ARG A 502 -1.67 -0.29 24.27
N GLN A 503 -2.26 -0.62 25.43
CA GLN A 503 -2.81 0.40 26.33
C GLN A 503 -1.64 1.06 27.08
#